data_AF-A0A424T8C7-F1
#
_entry.id   AF-A0A424T8C7-F1
#
_cell.length_a   1.000
_cell.length_b   1.000
_cell.length_c   1.000
_cell.angle_alpha   90.00
_cell.angle_beta   90.00
_cell.angle_gamma   90.00
#
_symmetry.space_group_name_H-M   'P 1'
#
loop_
_entity.id
_entity.type
_entity.pdbx_description
1 polymer ?
#
loop_
_entity_poly.entity_id
_entity_poly.type
_entity_poly.pdbx_seq_one_letter_code
_entity_poly.pdbx_strand_id
1 'polypeptide(L)' 'MLSWLRAALTLTTLCLSIFLGAIFASQNTGLIPLVLFTVTLPEQSVAVWLLGFLILGVVV' A
#
# COMPACT_ATOMS: atom_id res chain seq x y z
N MET A 1 -22.30 10.70 -19.90
CA MET A 1 -22.22 11.27 -18.53
C MET A 1 -21.60 10.32 -17.51
N LEU A 2 -21.96 9.03 -17.47
CA LEU A 2 -21.44 8.10 -16.46
C LEU A 2 -19.93 7.83 -16.54
N SER A 3 -19.32 7.86 -17.73
CA SER A 3 -17.89 7.58 -17.93
C SER A 3 -16.97 8.63 -17.28
N TRP A 4 -17.32 9.91 -17.40
CA TRP A 4 -16.58 11.02 -16.81
C TRP A 4 -16.68 11.03 -15.28
N LEU A 5 -17.87 10.77 -14.73
CA LEU A 5 -18.05 10.64 -13.29
C LEU A 5 -17.26 9.46 -12.72
N ARG A 6 -17.28 8.31 -13.41
CA ARG A 6 -16.50 7.14 -13.02
C ARG A 6 -15.00 7.44 -13.06
N ALA A 7 -14.51 8.10 -14.12
CA ALA A 7 -13.10 8.47 -14.24
C ALA A 7 -12.66 9.43 -13.11
N ALA A 8 -13.49 10.42 -12.78
CA ALA A 8 -13.23 11.34 -11.67
C ALA A 8 -13.19 10.60 -10.32
N LEU A 9 -14.15 9.70 -10.06
CA LEU A 9 -14.18 8.89 -8.84
C LEU A 9 -12.99 7.92 -8.74
N THR A 10 -12.57 7.31 -9.85
CA THR A 10 -11.38 6.45 -9.87
C THR A 10 -10.10 7.26 -9.61
N LEU A 11 -10.01 8.47 -10.15
CA LEU A 11 -8.87 9.35 -9.90
C LEU A 11 -8.82 9.80 -8.44
N THR A 12 -9.95 10.21 -7.87
CA THR A 12 -9.99 10.65 -6.46
C THR A 12 -9.68 9.50 -5.51
N THR A 13 -10.22 8.30 -5.75
CA THR A 13 -9.91 7.11 -4.94
C THR A 13 -8.45 6.68 -5.04
N LEU A 14 -7.86 6.77 -6.24
CA LEU A 14 -6.44 6.52 -6.43
C LEU A 14 -5.57 7.53 -5.68
N CYS A 15 -5.84 8.83 -5.83
CA CYS A 15 -5.14 9.88 -5.09
C CYS A 15 -5.28 9.72 -3.57
N LEU A 16 -6.49 9.42 -3.10
CA LEU A 16 -6.75 9.23 -1.67
C LEU A 16 -5.98 8.01 -1.12
N SER A 17 -5.92 6.91 -1.87
CA SER A 17 -5.18 5.71 -1.48
C SER A 17 -3.67 5.99 -1.38
N ILE A 18 -3.11 6.69 -2.36
CA ILE A 18 -1.69 7.08 -2.33
C ILE A 18 -1.40 7.99 -1.14
N PHE A 19 -2.24 8.99 -0.89
CA PHE A 19 -2.09 9.93 0.22
C PHE A 19 -2.17 9.24 1.58
N LEU A 20 -3.18 8.39 1.79
CA LEU A 20 -3.34 7.60 3.01
C LEU A 20 -2.17 6.64 3.22
N GLY A 21 -1.69 6.00 2.14
CA GLY A 21 -0.50 5.14 2.18
C GLY A 21 0.76 5.91 2.59
N ALA A 22 0.95 7.13 2.09
CA ALA A 22 2.09 7.99 2.47
C ALA A 22 2.03 8.44 3.94
N ILE A 23 0.85 8.81 4.45
CA ILE A 23 0.67 9.14 5.88
C ILE A 23 0.90 7.91 6.75
N PHE A 24 0.34 6.76 6.36
CA PHE A 24 0.56 5.51 7.08
C PHE A 24 2.06 5.19 7.17
N ALA A 25 2.79 5.37 6.07
CA ALA A 25 4.24 5.15 6.04
C ALA A 25 5.03 6.10 6.94
N SER A 26 4.69 7.39 6.96
CA SER A 26 5.38 8.36 7.80
C SER A 26 5.14 8.15 9.28
N GLN A 27 3.99 7.57 9.66
CA GLN A 27 3.67 7.26 11.05
C GLN A 27 4.15 5.87 11.50
N ASN A 28 4.31 4.92 10.57
CA ASN A 28 4.69 3.54 10.87
C ASN A 28 6.14 3.26 10.44
N THR A 29 7.07 4.03 11.01
CA THR A 29 8.52 3.86 10.79
C THR A 29 9.14 2.76 11.64
N GLY A 30 8.37 2.17 12.56
CA GLY A 30 8.77 1.01 13.35
C GLY A 30 9.25 -0.13 12.44
N LEU A 31 10.46 -0.61 12.70
CA LEU A 31 11.04 -1.74 12.00
C LEU A 31 10.41 -3.01 12.54
N ILE A 32 9.77 -3.78 11.66
CA ILE A 32 9.11 -5.04 12.03
C ILE A 32 9.62 -6.14 11.07
N PRO A 33 10.07 -7.29 11.60
CA PRO A 33 10.37 -8.44 10.76
C PRO A 33 9.06 -9.04 10.24
N LEU A 34 8.98 -9.32 8.94
CA LEU A 34 7.83 -9.99 8.35
C LEU A 34 8.04 -11.51 8.35
N VAL A 35 7.08 -12.24 8.89
CA VAL A 35 7.11 -13.72 8.90
C VAL A 35 6.16 -14.24 7.83
N LEU A 36 6.70 -14.87 6.78
CA LEU A 36 5.94 -15.54 5.73
C LEU A 36 6.05 -17.05 5.92
N PHE A 37 4.98 -17.67 6.45
CA PHE A 37 4.95 -19.09 6.78
C PHE A 37 6.12 -19.51 7.69
N THR A 38 7.17 -20.12 7.13
CA THR A 38 8.38 -20.56 7.85
C THR A 38 9.60 -19.67 7.61
N VAL A 39 9.48 -18.64 6.77
CA VAL A 39 10.58 -17.75 6.38
C VAL A 39 10.40 -16.38 7.03
N THR A 40 11.42 -15.92 7.74
CA THR A 40 11.49 -14.57 8.28
C THR A 40 12.26 -13.67 7.31
N LEU A 41 11.67 -12.53 6.96
CA LEU A 41 12.30 -11.52 6.12
C LEU A 41 12.98 -10.43 6.96
N PRO A 42 13.98 -9.71 6.39
CA PRO A 42 14.73 -8.69 7.11
C PRO A 42 13.84 -7.59 7.70
N GLU A 43 14.24 -7.01 8.82
CA GLU A 43 13.47 -5.93 9.42
C GLU A 43 13.34 -4.73 8.46
N GLN A 44 12.11 -4.33 8.18
CA GLN A 44 11.79 -3.17 7.37
C GLN A 44 10.62 -2.41 8.00
N SER A 45 10.42 -1.15 7.60
CA SER A 45 9.24 -0.39 8.00
C SER A 45 7.98 -1.11 7.51
N VAL A 46 6.93 -1.09 8.33
CA VAL A 46 5.61 -1.66 8.00
C VAL A 46 5.10 -1.17 6.64
N ALA A 47 5.40 0.07 6.26
CA ALA A 47 5.00 0.59 4.96
C ALA A 47 5.70 -0.08 3.79
N VAL A 48 6.97 -0.47 3.91
CA VAL A 48 7.67 -1.21 2.86
C VAL A 48 6.99 -2.55 2.64
N TRP A 49 6.56 -3.22 3.72
CA TRP A 49 5.81 -4.46 3.63
C TRP A 49 4.45 -4.29 2.97
N LEU A 50 3.67 -3.29 3.37
CA LEU A 50 2.37 -3.02 2.75
C LEU A 50 2.48 -2.64 1.27
N LEU A 51 3.51 -1.86 0.90
CA LEU A 51 3.80 -1.57 -0.50
C LEU A 51 4.17 -2.83 -1.28
N GLY A 52 5.00 -3.70 -0.69
CA GLY A 52 5.34 -5.00 -1.28
C GLY A 52 4.09 -5.86 -1.51
N PHE A 53 3.21 -5.98 -0.52
CA PHE A 53 1.94 -6.70 -0.66
C PHE A 53 0.99 -6.08 -1.68
N LEU A 54 0.92 -4.76 -1.77
CA LEU A 54 0.12 -4.07 -2.78
C LEU A 54 0.63 -4.38 -4.19
N ILE A 55 1.95 -4.33 -4.40
CA ILE A 55 2.55 -4.66 -5.70
C ILE A 55 2.27 -6.12 -6.04
N LEU A 56 2.51 -7.04 -5.12
CA LEU A 56 2.25 -8.47 -5.33
C LEU A 56 0.77 -8.75 -5.61
N GLY A 57 -0.15 -8.12 -4.87
CA GLY A 57 -1.58 -8.30 -5.03
C GLY A 57 -2.18 -7.65 -6.28
N VAL A 58 -1.49 -6.70 -6.92
CA VAL A 58 -1.89 -6.13 -8.22
C VAL A 58 -1.37 -6.96 -9.40
N VAL A 59 -0.26 -7.69 -9.21
CA VAL A 59 0.34 -8.53 -10.26
C VAL A 59 -0.33 -9.91 -10.38
N VAL A 60 -1.03 -10.36 -9.33
CA VAL A 60 -1.82 -11.61 -9.29
C VAL A 60 -3.27 -11.34 -9.69
#